data_AF-A0A6M3M1X2-F1
#
_entry.id   AF-A0A6M3M1X2-F1
#
_cell.length_a   1.000
_cell.length_b   1.000
_cell.length_c   1.000
_cell.angle_alpha   90.00
_cell.angle_beta   90.00
_cell.angle_gamma   90.00
#
_symmetry.space_group_name_H-M   'P 1'
#
loop_
_entity.id
_entity.type
_entity.pdbx_description
1 polymer ?
#
loop_
_entity_poly.entity_id
_entity_poly.type
_entity_poly.pdbx_seq_one_letter_code
_entity_poly.pdbx_strand_id
1 'polypeptide(L)' 'MIMGKVRLNQTVRTLKGEITTISKLAEKGLIKFTKSGKFMGRGGKIMTKYFAEMSDGGCWEINKTAYLSRTDQEISF' A
#
# COMPACT_ATOMS: atom_id res chain seq x y z
N MET A 1 -6.03 -9.84 -10.13
CA MET A 1 -6.41 -10.36 -8.79
C MET A 1 -6.25 -9.23 -7.79
N ILE A 2 -7.35 -8.71 -7.22
CA ILE A 2 -7.24 -7.73 -6.13
C ILE A 2 -7.03 -8.55 -4.85
N MET A 3 -5.77 -8.84 -4.53
CA MET A 3 -5.42 -9.41 -3.22
C MET A 3 -5.84 -8.40 -2.15
N GLY A 4 -6.52 -8.88 -1.10
CA GLY A 4 -7.03 -8.04 -0.01
C GLY A 4 -5.94 -7.19 0.64
N LYS A 5 -6.36 -6.18 1.41
CA LYS A 5 -5.45 -5.21 2.04
C LYS A 5 -4.33 -5.90 2.80
N VAL A 6 -3.10 -5.48 2.54
CA VAL A 6 -1.89 -6.09 3.09
C VAL A 6 -1.34 -5.24 4.23
N ARG A 7 -0.87 -5.87 5.30
CA ARG A 7 -0.18 -5.18 6.42
C ARG A 7 1.29 -4.98 6.09
N LEU A 8 1.93 -4.00 6.74
CA LEU A 8 3.36 -3.68 6.51
C LEU A 8 4.29 -4.89 6.72
N ASN A 9 4.02 -5.68 7.76
CA ASN A 9 4.82 -6.86 8.12
C ASN A 9 4.26 -8.17 7.56
N GLN A 10 3.21 -8.11 6.73
CA GLN A 10 2.68 -9.29 6.08
C GLN A 10 3.56 -9.67 4.89
N THR A 11 3.72 -10.98 4.67
CA THR A 11 4.47 -11.50 3.55
C THR A 11 3.78 -11.19 2.24
N VAL A 12 4.55 -10.64 1.31
CA VAL A 12 4.18 -10.36 -0.07
C VAL A 12 5.14 -11.04 -1.01
N ARG A 13 4.62 -11.43 -2.18
CA ARG A 13 5.42 -11.97 -3.26
C ARG A 13 5.64 -10.88 -4.30
N THR A 14 6.90 -10.59 -4.61
CA THR A 14 7.27 -9.67 -5.70
C THR A 14 6.98 -10.32 -7.06
N LEU A 15 6.95 -9.53 -8.12
CA LEU A 15 6.79 -10.05 -9.49
C LEU A 15 7.93 -10.99 -9.89
N LYS A 16 9.14 -10.79 -9.33
CA LYS A 16 10.31 -11.68 -9.50
C LYS A 16 10.19 -13.00 -8.72
N GLY A 17 9.10 -13.18 -7.97
CA GLY A 17 8.84 -14.39 -7.19
C GLY A 17 9.46 -14.38 -5.79
N GLU A 18 10.16 -13.32 -5.39
CA GLU A 18 10.76 -13.20 -4.05
C GLU A 18 9.68 -13.02 -2.99
N ILE A 19 9.86 -13.69 -1.84
CA ILE A 19 8.98 -13.53 -0.68
C ILE A 19 9.63 -12.53 0.28
N THR A 20 8.95 -11.41 0.53
CA THR A 20 9.43 -10.33 1.39
C THR A 20 8.26 -9.69 2.15
N THR A 21 8.46 -8.54 2.78
CA THR A 21 7.40 -7.73 3.40
C THR A 21 7.43 -6.30 2.89
N ILE A 22 6.30 -5.60 2.98
CA ILE A 22 6.21 -4.18 2.60
C ILE A 22 7.17 -3.32 3.45
N SER A 23 7.32 -3.60 4.75
CA SER A 23 8.30 -2.92 5.60
C SER A 23 9.73 -3.06 5.10
N LYS A 24 10.16 -4.28 4.75
CA LYS A 24 11.52 -4.52 4.23
C LYS A 24 11.74 -3.84 2.89
N LEU A 25 10.71 -3.84 2.02
CA LEU A 25 10.77 -3.12 0.75
C LEU A 25 10.86 -1.59 0.96
N ALA A 26 10.13 -1.06 1.95
CA ALA A 26 10.16 0.36 2.30
C ALA A 26 11.53 0.77 2.85
N GLU A 27 12.10 -0.02 3.76
CA GLU A 27 13.44 0.20 4.33
C GLU A 27 14.53 0.22 3.26
N LYS A 28 14.38 -0.60 2.22
CA LYS A 28 15.28 -0.62 1.06
C LYS A 28 15.01 0.50 0.06
N GLY A 29 13.99 1.33 0.27
CA GLY A 29 13.59 2.38 -0.68
C GLY A 29 13.05 1.84 -2.01
N LEU A 30 12.60 0.58 -2.05
CA LEU A 30 12.15 -0.09 -3.28
C LEU A 30 10.68 0.16 -3.62
N ILE A 31 9.92 0.71 -2.68
CA ILE A 31 8.50 0.99 -2.85
C ILE A 31 8.19 2.45 -2.54
N LYS A 32 7.18 2.96 -3.24
CA LYS A 32 6.59 4.27 -3.03
C LYS A 32 5.19 4.09 -2.45
N PHE A 33 4.88 4.88 -1.44
CA PHE A 33 3.54 4.93 -0.87
C PHE A 33 2.70 5.97 -1.62
N THR A 34 1.58 5.55 -2.19
CA THR A 34 0.67 6.43 -2.93
C THR A 34 -0.74 6.35 -2.37
N LYS A 35 -1.47 7.45 -2.50
CA LYS A 35 -2.91 7.53 -2.19
C LYS A 35 -3.67 7.82 -3.46
N SER A 36 -4.78 7.13 -3.67
CA SER A 36 -5.66 7.37 -4.81
C SER A 36 -7.10 7.53 -4.33
N GLY A 37 -7.65 8.71 -4.59
CA GLY A 37 -8.93 9.18 -4.08
C GLY A 37 -10.12 8.91 -4.99
N LYS A 38 -10.00 8.08 -6.04
CA LYS A 38 -11.03 7.93 -7.08
C LYS A 38 -11.64 6.53 -7.13
N PHE A 39 -11.80 5.85 -6.00
CA PHE A 39 -12.46 4.55 -5.97
C PHE A 39 -13.91 4.70 -5.55
N MET A 40 -14.84 4.32 -6.43
CA MET A 40 -16.26 4.28 -6.09
C MET A 40 -16.50 3.11 -5.13
N GLY A 41 -16.88 3.43 -3.90
CA GLY A 41 -17.25 2.48 -2.88
C GLY A 41 -18.70 2.00 -3.02
N ARG A 42 -19.07 1.03 -2.19
CA ARG A 42 -20.47 0.57 -2.08
C ARG A 42 -21.33 1.75 -1.61
N GLY A 43 -22.39 2.08 -2.36
CA GLY A 43 -23.29 3.21 -2.06
C GLY A 43 -22.87 4.57 -2.66
N GLY A 44 -22.02 4.58 -3.70
CA GLY A 44 -21.67 5.81 -4.42
C GLY A 44 -20.69 6.74 -3.71
N LYS A 45 -20.23 6.37 -2.51
CA LYS A 45 -19.23 7.14 -1.77
C LYS A 45 -17.85 6.98 -2.40
N ILE A 46 -17.18 8.09 -2.68
CA ILE A 46 -15.79 8.10 -3.11
C ILE A 46 -14.92 7.69 -1.91
N MET A 47 -14.20 6.58 -2.07
CA MET A 47 -13.25 6.09 -1.08
C MET A 47 -11.81 6.34 -1.54
N THR A 48 -10.98 6.76 -0.58
CA THR A 48 -9.54 6.83 -0.77
C THR A 48 -8.94 5.46 -0.48
N LYS A 49 -8.14 4.96 -1.41
CA LYS A 49 -7.29 3.78 -1.23
C LYS A 49 -5.83 4.19 -1.12
N TYR A 50 -5.07 3.37 -0.41
CA TYR A 50 -3.65 3.58 -0.16
C TYR A 50 -2.90 2.38 -0.72
N PHE A 51 -1.77 2.63 -1.36
CA PHE A 51 -1.00 1.62 -2.05
C PHE A 51 0.48 1.72 -1.69
N ALA A 52 1.13 0.56 -1.70
CA ALA A 52 2.57 0.41 -1.78
C ALA A 52 2.90 -0.07 -3.19
N GLU A 53 3.61 0.77 -3.95
CA GLU A 53 3.93 0.54 -5.35
C GLU A 53 5.44 0.36 -5.53
N MET A 54 5.83 -0.76 -6.11
CA MET A 54 7.20 -1.08 -6.49
C MET A 54 7.43 -0.69 -7.94
N SER A 55 8.62 -0.16 -8.24
CA SER A 55 8.96 0.28 -9.60
C SER A 55 8.94 -0.83 -10.65
N ASP A 56 9.02 -2.08 -10.23
CA ASP A 56 8.98 -3.27 -11.10
C ASP A 56 7.56 -3.76 -11.40
N GLY A 57 6.52 -3.07 -10.91
CA GLY A 57 5.11 -3.37 -11.13
C GLY A 57 4.39 -4.04 -9.95
N GLY A 58 5.08 -4.30 -8.83
CA GLY A 58 4.43 -4.77 -7.61
C GLY A 58 3.48 -3.70 -7.06
N CYS A 59 2.21 -4.02 -6.84
CA CYS A 59 1.25 -3.08 -6.26
C CYS A 59 0.41 -3.77 -5.20
N TRP A 60 0.40 -3.21 -3.99
CA TRP A 60 -0.33 -3.75 -2.85
C TRP A 60 -1.18 -2.68 -2.20
N GLU A 61 -2.49 -2.95 -2.06
CA GLU A 61 -3.39 -2.08 -1.31
C GLU A 61 -3.07 -2.21 0.20
N ILE A 62 -2.81 -1.10 0.87
CA ILE A 62 -2.52 -1.03 2.31
C ILE A 62 -3.58 -0.23 3.06
N ASN A 63 -3.58 -0.33 4.38
CA ASN A 63 -4.46 0.47 5.23
C ASN A 63 -3.98 1.92 5.37
N LYS A 64 -4.91 2.85 5.64
CA LYS A 64 -4.60 4.27 5.93
C LYS A 64 -3.52 4.42 7.01
N THR A 65 -3.64 3.69 8.11
CA THR A 65 -2.67 3.74 9.22
C THR A 65 -1.26 3.34 8.78
N ALA A 66 -1.15 2.31 7.95
CA ALA A 66 0.13 1.84 7.41
C ALA A 66 0.77 2.86 6.45
N TYR A 67 -0.05 3.57 5.69
CA TYR A 67 0.40 4.68 4.85
C TYR A 67 0.91 5.84 5.71
N LEU A 68 0.10 6.31 6.66
CA LEU A 68 0.44 7.44 7.53
C LEU A 68 1.70 7.18 8.36
N SER A 69 1.89 5.96 8.89
CA SER A 69 3.08 5.60 9.66
C SER A 69 4.39 5.56 8.86
N ARG A 70 4.31 5.65 7.52
CA ARG A 70 5.48 5.60 6.63
C ARG A 70 5.67 6.87 5.81
N THR A 71 4.68 7.75 5.78
CA THR A 71 4.75 9.03 5.05
C THR A 71 4.85 10.25 5.95
N ASP A 72 4.98 10.05 7.27
CA ASP A 72 4.99 11.12 8.30
C ASP A 72 3.88 12.17 8.08
N GLN A 73 2.73 11.74 7.52
CA GLN A 73 1.62 12.65 7.28
C GLN A 73 0.87 12.84 8.60
N GLU A 74 0.73 14.09 9.02
CA GLU A 74 -0.06 14.45 10.19
C GLU A 74 -1.46 13.83 10.11
N ILE A 75 -1.85 13.18 11.20
CA ILE A 75 -3.21 12.68 11.36
C ILE A 75 -4.07 13.87 11.79
N SER A 76 -4.66 14.58 10.83
CA SER A 76 -5.72 15.54 11.15
C SER A 76 -6.98 14.75 11.57
N PHE A 77 -7.30 14.80 12.87
CA PHE A 77 -8.50 14.21 13.47
C PHE A 77 -9.74 15.04 13.17
#